data_AF-A0A5J4P9C0-F1
#
_entry.id   AF-A0A5J4P9C0-F1
#
_cell.length_a   1.000
_cell.length_b   1.000
_cell.length_c   1.000
_cell.angle_alpha   90.00
_cell.angle_beta   90.00
_cell.angle_gamma   90.00
#
_symmetry.space_group_name_H-M   'P 1'
#
loop_
_entity.id
_entity.type
_entity.pdbx_description
1 polymer ?
#
loop_
_entity_poly.entity_id
_entity_poly.type
_entity_poly.pdbx_seq_one_letter_code
_entity_poly.pdbx_strand_id
1 'polypeptide(L)'
;MEQELSRKSGAIGVFDSGYGGLTILSKIREVLPEYDYIYLGDNARTPYGTRSFEIVYKFTLQAVNKLFEMGCHLVILACNTASAKALRSIQINDLPNIDPHRRVLGVIRPTVE
;
A
#
# COMPACT_ATOMS: atom_id res chain seq x y z
N MET A 1 -17.06 -15.93 -4.81
CA MET A 1 -15.83 -16.60 -5.27
C MET A 1 -14.72 -16.07 -4.38
N GLU A 2 -14.46 -16.75 -3.28
CA GLU A 2 -13.28 -16.47 -2.44
C GLU A 2 -12.05 -16.81 -3.27
N GLN A 3 -11.39 -15.78 -3.80
CA GLN A 3 -10.07 -15.96 -4.37
C GLN A 3 -9.13 -16.28 -3.21
N GLU A 4 -8.71 -17.54 -3.10
CA GLU A 4 -7.70 -17.94 -2.13
C GLU A 4 -6.38 -17.27 -2.53
N LEU A 5 -5.99 -16.23 -1.79
CA LEU A 5 -4.80 -15.46 -2.06
C LEU A 5 -3.55 -16.31 -1.78
N SER A 6 -2.49 -16.14 -2.58
CA SER A 6 -1.26 -16.96 -2.49
C SER A 6 -0.69 -16.97 -1.07
N ARG A 7 -0.26 -18.15 -0.59
CA ARG A 7 0.43 -18.36 0.70
C ARG A 7 1.95 -18.22 0.61
N LYS A 8 2.52 -18.15 -0.60
CA LYS A 8 3.96 -18.00 -0.82
C LYS A 8 4.29 -16.51 -0.86
N SER A 9 5.20 -16.06 0.00
CA SER A 9 5.68 -14.67 0.03
C SER A 9 6.07 -14.19 -1.36
N GLY A 10 5.28 -13.28 -1.92
CA GLY A 10 5.52 -12.63 -3.20
C GLY A 10 6.25 -11.30 -3.05
N ALA A 11 6.30 -10.54 -4.13
CA ALA A 11 6.91 -9.21 -4.16
C ALA A 11 6.30 -8.26 -3.10
N ILE A 12 7.07 -7.25 -2.70
CA ILE A 12 6.60 -6.16 -1.85
C ILE A 12 5.83 -5.17 -2.72
N GLY A 13 4.56 -4.98 -2.42
CA GLY A 13 3.72 -3.98 -3.08
C GLY A 13 4.06 -2.59 -2.57
N VAL A 14 4.19 -1.61 -3.46
CA VAL A 14 4.38 -0.20 -3.11
C VAL A 14 3.31 0.62 -3.81
N PHE A 15 2.54 1.36 -3.03
CA PHE A 15 1.43 2.18 -3.52
C PHE A 15 1.71 3.67 -3.35
N ASP A 16 1.47 4.45 -4.41
CA ASP A 16 1.40 5.90 -4.34
C ASP A 16 0.24 6.45 -5.17
N SER A 17 -0.20 7.66 -4.82
CA SER A 17 -1.18 8.41 -5.61
C SER A 17 -0.64 8.94 -6.93
N GLY A 18 0.67 8.80 -7.22
CA GLY A 18 1.32 9.24 -8.44
C GLY A 18 2.72 8.66 -8.61
N TYR A 19 3.69 9.51 -8.97
CA TYR A 19 5.11 9.13 -9.16
C TYR A 19 6.02 9.47 -7.97
N GLY A 20 5.52 10.22 -6.97
CA GLY A 20 6.34 10.68 -5.84
C GLY A 20 6.91 9.52 -5.03
N GLY A 21 6.14 8.44 -4.90
CA GLY A 21 6.54 7.22 -4.20
C GLY A 21 7.70 6.45 -4.85
N LEU A 22 8.07 6.74 -6.10
CA LEU A 22 9.24 6.11 -6.74
C LEU A 22 10.55 6.48 -6.03
N THR A 23 10.63 7.66 -5.42
CA THR A 23 11.80 8.06 -4.61
C THR A 23 11.98 7.16 -3.39
N ILE A 24 10.88 6.86 -2.69
CA ILE A 24 10.85 5.96 -1.54
C ILE A 24 11.19 4.54 -2.00
N LEU A 25 10.58 4.07 -3.09
CA LEU A 25 10.91 2.76 -3.66
C LEU A 25 12.40 2.64 -4.01
N SER A 26 12.99 3.67 -4.61
CA SER A 26 14.43 3.68 -4.93
C SER A 26 15.28 3.46 -3.68
N LYS A 27 14.98 4.16 -2.58
CA LYS A 27 15.71 4.01 -1.32
C LYS A 27 15.49 2.66 -0.65
N ILE A 28 14.28 2.12 -0.71
CA ILE A 28 14.00 0.78 -0.20
C ILE A 28 14.81 -0.26 -0.99
N ARG A 29 14.85 -0.15 -2.33
CA ARG A 29 15.62 -1.06 -3.20
C ARG A 29 17.14 -0.97 -3.01
N GLU A 30 17.66 0.21 -2.66
CA GLU A 30 19.08 0.36 -2.32
C GLU A 30 19.45 -0.42 -1.05
N VAL A 31 18.56 -0.44 -0.05
CA VAL A 31 18.81 -1.09 1.25
C VAL A 31 18.44 -2.57 1.25
N LEU A 32 17.42 -2.95 0.50
CA LEU A 32 16.83 -4.29 0.44
C LEU A 32 16.76 -4.81 -1.02
N PRO A 33 17.90 -4.92 -1.74
CA PRO A 33 17.92 -5.30 -3.15
C PRO A 33 17.49 -6.74 -3.44
N GLU A 34 17.45 -7.61 -2.42
CA GLU A 34 17.11 -9.03 -2.54
C GLU A 34 15.62 -9.31 -2.75
N TYR A 35 14.76 -8.30 -2.52
CA TYR A 35 13.32 -8.44 -2.69
C TYR A 35 12.85 -7.96 -4.06
N ASP A 36 11.80 -8.62 -4.57
CA ASP A 36 11.05 -8.12 -5.71
C ASP A 36 10.03 -7.05 -5.27
N TYR A 37 9.77 -6.09 -6.14
CA TYR A 37 8.84 -4.98 -5.87
C TYR A 37 7.82 -4.81 -6.98
N ILE A 38 6.58 -4.54 -6.60
CA ILE A 38 5.50 -4.15 -7.52
C ILE A 38 5.06 -2.75 -7.15
N TYR A 39 5.23 -1.79 -8.05
CA TYR A 39 4.78 -0.42 -7.84
C TYR A 39 3.43 -0.18 -8.50
N LEU A 40 2.46 0.31 -7.73
CA LEU A 40 1.16 0.73 -8.22
C LEU A 40 0.98 2.24 -7.97
N GLY A 41 1.00 3.01 -9.06
CA GLY A 41 0.77 4.45 -9.05
C GLY A 41 -0.63 4.80 -9.56
N ASP A 42 -1.45 5.46 -8.74
CA ASP A 42 -2.82 5.83 -9.10
C ASP A 42 -2.94 7.19 -9.81
N ASN A 43 -2.24 7.31 -10.93
CA ASN A 43 -2.15 8.56 -11.71
C ASN A 43 -3.51 9.07 -12.22
N ALA A 44 -4.48 8.18 -12.43
CA ALA A 44 -5.79 8.55 -12.95
C ALA A 44 -6.64 9.36 -11.96
N ARG A 45 -6.32 9.31 -10.66
CA ARG A 45 -7.13 9.92 -9.58
C ARG A 45 -6.35 10.92 -8.72
N THR A 46 -5.11 11.24 -9.11
CA THR A 46 -4.27 12.29 -8.53
C THR A 46 -4.93 13.68 -8.69
N PRO A 47 -4.72 14.63 -7.76
CA PRO A 47 -4.07 14.50 -6.46
C PRO A 47 -5.02 14.05 -5.35
N TYR A 48 -4.49 13.29 -4.39
CA TYR A 48 -5.26 12.82 -3.22
C TYR A 48 -5.42 13.89 -2.13
N GLY A 49 -4.57 14.93 -2.11
CA GLY A 49 -4.54 15.94 -1.05
C GLY A 49 -5.87 16.68 -0.87
N THR A 50 -6.55 17.00 -1.97
CA THR A 50 -7.83 17.74 -1.98
C THR A 50 -9.06 16.86 -1.79
N ARG A 51 -8.89 15.54 -1.68
CA ARG A 51 -9.99 14.57 -1.55
C ARG A 51 -10.39 14.39 -0.08
N SER A 52 -11.66 14.07 0.13
CA SER A 52 -12.20 13.70 1.44
C SER A 52 -11.54 12.42 1.97
N PHE A 53 -11.61 12.24 3.29
CA PHE A 53 -11.08 11.06 3.96
C PHE A 53 -11.65 9.76 3.38
N GLU A 54 -12.97 9.69 3.23
CA GLU A 54 -13.68 8.52 2.71
C GLU A 54 -13.23 8.11 1.30
N ILE A 55 -13.02 9.10 0.43
CA ILE A 55 -12.57 8.86 -0.94
C ILE A 55 -11.13 8.34 -0.97
N VAL A 56 -10.24 8.96 -0.19
CA VAL A 56 -8.84 8.50 -0.08
C VAL A 56 -8.79 7.09 0.50
N TYR A 57 -9.58 6.80 1.52
CA TYR A 57 -9.69 5.47 2.11
C TYR A 57 -10.15 4.44 1.06
N LYS A 58 -11.25 4.72 0.34
CA LYS A 58 -11.78 3.82 -0.68
C LYS A 58 -10.77 3.52 -1.78
N PHE A 59 -10.09 4.54 -2.30
CA PHE A 59 -9.10 4.34 -3.37
C PHE A 59 -7.87 3.59 -2.88
N THR A 60 -7.40 3.90 -1.67
CA THR A 60 -6.26 3.20 -1.06
C THR A 60 -6.59 1.73 -0.83
N LEU A 61 -7.78 1.43 -0.31
CA LEU A 61 -8.24 0.04 -0.08
C LEU A 61 -8.32 -0.75 -1.40
N GLN A 62 -8.85 -0.15 -2.48
CA GLN A 62 -8.86 -0.77 -3.80
C GLN A 62 -7.44 -1.11 -4.30
N ALA A 63 -6.48 -0.19 -4.12
CA ALA A 63 -5.10 -0.41 -4.51
C ALA A 63 -4.42 -1.50 -3.67
N VAL A 64 -4.64 -1.51 -2.35
CA VAL A 64 -4.13 -2.54 -1.43
C VAL A 64 -4.66 -3.92 -1.82
N ASN A 65 -5.97 -4.04 -2.03
CA ASN A 65 -6.58 -5.29 -2.48
C ASN A 65 -6.01 -5.74 -3.82
N LYS A 66 -5.78 -4.81 -4.75
CA LYS A 66 -5.19 -5.17 -6.04
C LYS A 66 -3.77 -5.72 -5.90
N LEU A 67 -2.94 -5.10 -5.06
CA LEU A 67 -1.58 -5.59 -4.78
C LEU A 67 -1.60 -6.97 -4.10
N PHE A 68 -2.56 -7.21 -3.22
CA PHE A 68 -2.76 -8.52 -2.60
C PHE A 68 -3.17 -9.59 -3.61
N GLU A 69 -4.09 -9.28 -4.53
CA GLU A 69 -4.45 -10.17 -5.66
C GLU A 69 -3.23 -10.51 -6.53
N MET A 70 -2.30 -9.57 -6.68
CA MET A 70 -1.03 -9.77 -7.40
C MET A 70 0.00 -10.59 -6.61
N GLY A 71 -0.36 -11.09 -5.42
CA GLY A 71 0.49 -11.93 -4.58
C GLY A 71 1.35 -11.17 -3.58
N CYS A 72 1.21 -9.85 -3.46
CA CYS A 72 1.95 -9.09 -2.46
C CYS A 72 1.48 -9.47 -1.06
N HIS A 73 2.40 -9.86 -0.19
CA HIS A 73 2.09 -10.16 1.21
C HIS A 73 2.24 -8.93 2.11
N LEU A 74 3.13 -8.03 1.69
CA LEU A 74 3.38 -6.75 2.30
C LEU A 74 3.07 -5.65 1.28
N VAL A 75 2.29 -4.65 1.71
CA VAL A 75 2.04 -3.43 0.94
C VAL A 75 2.57 -2.22 1.72
N ILE A 76 3.34 -1.37 1.06
CA ILE A 76 3.88 -0.12 1.60
C ILE A 76 3.13 1.04 0.95
N LEU A 77 2.44 1.84 1.75
CA LEU A 77 1.82 3.09 1.31
C LEU A 77 2.88 4.20 1.28
N ALA A 78 3.47 4.42 0.12
CA ALA A 78 4.47 5.48 -0.12
C ALA A 78 3.84 6.88 -0.22
N CYS A 79 2.53 6.97 -0.47
CA CYS A 79 1.80 8.25 -0.42
C CYS A 79 1.58 8.72 1.02
N ASN A 80 2.13 9.86 1.41
CA ASN A 80 1.87 10.47 2.73
C ASN A 80 0.37 10.68 2.99
N THR A 81 -0.40 11.15 1.99
CA THR A 81 -1.84 11.38 2.18
C THR A 81 -2.60 10.08 2.42
N ALA A 82 -2.27 9.01 1.70
CA ALA A 82 -2.86 7.69 1.92
C ALA A 82 -2.44 7.10 3.27
N SER A 83 -1.16 7.24 3.64
CA SER A 83 -0.66 6.80 4.94
C SER A 83 -1.33 7.54 6.11
N ALA A 84 -1.59 8.84 5.97
CA ALA A 84 -2.22 9.65 7.02
C ALA A 84 -3.70 9.34 7.17
N LYS A 85 -4.42 9.23 6.04
CA LYS A 85 -5.88 9.13 6.04
C LYS A 85 -6.40 7.69 6.01
N ALA A 86 -5.73 6.74 5.37
CA ALA A 86 -6.30 5.42 5.13
C ALA A 86 -5.67 4.28 5.96
N LEU A 87 -4.37 4.38 6.29
CA LEU A 87 -3.60 3.25 6.84
C LEU A 87 -4.25 2.62 8.07
N ARG A 88 -4.59 3.44 9.09
CA ARG A 88 -5.08 2.93 10.37
C ARG A 88 -6.44 2.24 10.23
N SER A 89 -7.33 2.83 9.42
CA SER A 89 -8.63 2.25 9.13
C SER A 89 -8.49 0.92 8.40
N ILE A 90 -7.60 0.83 7.41
CA ILE A 90 -7.33 -0.42 6.68
C ILE A 90 -6.80 -1.51 7.60
N GLN A 91 -5.88 -1.16 8.50
CA GLN A 91 -5.30 -2.12 9.45
C GLN A 91 -6.30 -2.68 10.45
N ILE A 92 -7.25 -1.87 10.93
CA ILE A 92 -8.22 -2.28 11.96
C ILE A 92 -9.45 -2.94 11.33
N ASN A 93 -10.00 -2.33 10.29
CA ASN A 93 -11.33 -2.69 9.79
C ASN A 93 -11.27 -3.72 8.65
N ASP A 94 -10.21 -3.69 7.83
CA ASP A 94 -10.17 -4.45 6.58
C ASP A 94 -9.23 -5.66 6.67
N LEU A 95 -7.99 -5.46 7.14
CA LEU A 95 -6.98 -6.54 7.18
C LEU A 95 -7.43 -7.81 7.92
N PRO A 96 -8.09 -7.75 9.10
CA PRO A 96 -8.54 -8.95 9.79
C PRO A 96 -9.55 -9.78 8.97
N ASN A 97 -10.32 -9.10 8.12
CA ASN A 97 -11.34 -9.73 7.26
C ASN A 97 -10.76 -10.18 5.91
N ILE A 98 -9.69 -9.54 5.44
CA ILE A 98 -9.02 -9.90 4.17
C ILE A 98 -8.10 -11.10 4.39
N ASP A 99 -7.09 -10.97 5.24
CA ASP A 99 -6.16 -12.04 5.62
C ASP A 99 -5.28 -11.60 6.80
N PRO A 100 -5.32 -12.31 7.94
CA PRO A 100 -4.54 -11.97 9.13
C PRO A 100 -3.02 -12.12 8.96
N HIS A 101 -2.53 -12.75 7.89
CA HIS A 101 -1.11 -12.87 7.57
C HIS A 101 -0.58 -11.73 6.69
N ARG A 102 -1.46 -10.93 6.07
CA ARG A 102 -1.02 -9.78 5.26
C ARG A 102 -0.70 -8.57 6.11
N ARG A 103 0.17 -7.71 5.58
CA ARG A 103 0.62 -6.50 6.26
C ARG A 103 0.52 -5.30 5.34
N VAL A 104 0.10 -4.17 5.91
CA VAL A 104 0.16 -2.85 5.27
C VAL A 104 0.94 -1.93 6.18
N LEU A 105 1.99 -1.30 5.65
CA LEU A 105 2.81 -0.32 6.33
C LEU A 105 2.68 1.04 5.65
N GLY A 106 2.88 2.13 6.38
CA GLY A 106 2.84 3.48 5.84
C GLY A 106 4.10 4.25 6.21
N VAL A 107 4.43 5.26 5.41
CA VAL A 107 5.69 6.01 5.51
C VAL A 107 5.70 7.12 6.54
N ILE A 108 4.56 7.44 7.18
CA ILE A 108 4.51 8.53 8.19
C ILE A 108 5.08 8.08 9.54
N ARG A 109 4.75 6.88 10.01
CA ARG A 109 5.23 6.39 11.32
C ARG A 109 6.76 6.32 11.42
N PRO A 110 7.51 5.90 10.38
CA PRO A 110 8.97 5.94 10.40
C PRO A 110 9.61 7.33 10.53
N THR A 111 8.86 8.42 10.31
CA THR A 111 9.40 9.80 10.33
C THR A 111 9.15 10.56 11.63
N VAL A 112 8.37 9.98 12.56
CA VAL A 112 7.98 10.64 13.83
C VAL A 112 8.62 9.96 15.05
N GLU A 113 9.28 8.81 14.85
CA GLU A 113 10.10 8.10 15.84
C GLU A 113 11.60 8.39 15.58
#